data_AF-A0A8I1M4S3-F1
#
_entry.id   AF-A0A8I1M4S3-F1
#
_cell.length_a   1.000
_cell.length_b   1.000
_cell.length_c   1.000
_cell.angle_alpha   90.00
_cell.angle_beta   90.00
_cell.angle_gamma   90.00
#
_symmetry.space_group_name_H-M   'P 1'
#
loop_
_entity.id
_entity.type
_entity.pdbx_description
1 polymer ?
#
loop_
_entity_poly.entity_id
_entity_poly.type
_entity_poly.pdbx_seq_one_letter_code
_entity_poly.pdbx_strand_id
1 'polypeptide(L)'
;MTVYFLDRNVVNLVKTVATSSDYSQLIKKGDKKTTQRNLEMIRNLKRQDKMKNIHTCVLSIIEGETGKPQNDVDLKKVAEKEIQSLSSFFKKSKTDIGVLPFIQRNSGLFPNGLWEESADSVCSFLEFISSQIFQPVSSKKLSSVRDDILEKAFCLNVDLKHPSVILSLAALYGCEYAWRVIKPSKKKFNKYNAYNDIMTPFRISELTSKEVDDWCFLTLDVDLSYYVKKNVFFLSSAREVSFSPYLNNRVNKSFSYGVDIQMFEKLDDNERSELLQIIESPYKHLGLKKRL
;
A
#
# COMPACT_ATOMS: atom_id res chain seq x y z
N MET A 1 -1.85 1.26 -24.37
CA MET A 1 -2.91 0.53 -23.63
C MET A 1 -2.78 0.97 -22.18
N THR A 2 -3.86 1.41 -21.53
CA THR A 2 -3.76 1.96 -20.16
C THR A 2 -4.32 0.96 -19.15
N VAL A 3 -3.57 0.66 -18.09
CA VAL A 3 -4.03 -0.22 -16.99
C VAL A 3 -4.47 0.62 -15.78
N TYR A 4 -5.73 0.48 -15.40
CA TYR A 4 -6.29 1.12 -14.21
C TYR A 4 -6.31 0.12 -13.06
N PHE A 5 -5.55 0.44 -12.00
CA PHE A 5 -5.57 -0.28 -10.73
C PHE A 5 -6.64 0.32 -9.83
N LEU A 6 -7.66 -0.46 -9.47
CA LEU A 6 -8.76 -0.02 -8.63
C LEU A 6 -8.46 -0.37 -7.17
N ASP A 7 -8.46 0.65 -6.32
CA ASP A 7 -8.51 0.49 -4.87
C ASP A 7 -9.84 -0.18 -4.45
N ARG A 8 -9.84 -0.89 -3.32
CA ARG A 8 -11.00 -1.62 -2.81
C ARG A 8 -12.24 -0.75 -2.66
N ASN A 9 -12.08 0.51 -2.24
CA ASN A 9 -13.21 1.43 -2.13
C ASN A 9 -13.86 1.73 -3.50
N VAL A 10 -13.09 1.77 -4.58
CA VAL A 10 -13.58 1.95 -5.95
C VAL A 10 -14.24 0.67 -6.45
N VAL A 11 -13.65 -0.50 -6.18
CA VAL A 11 -14.24 -1.81 -6.49
C VAL A 11 -15.59 -1.98 -5.79
N ASN A 12 -15.72 -1.54 -4.54
CA ASN A 12 -16.99 -1.54 -3.82
C ASN A 12 -18.06 -0.64 -4.48
N LEU A 13 -17.67 0.53 -5.03
CA LEU A 13 -18.60 1.35 -5.81
C LEU A 13 -19.05 0.63 -7.08
N VAL A 14 -18.13 -0.02 -7.79
CA VAL A 14 -18.43 -0.82 -8.99
C VAL A 14 -19.41 -1.95 -8.66
N LYS A 15 -19.16 -2.72 -7.59
CA LYS A 15 -20.05 -3.80 -7.09
C LYS A 15 -21.46 -3.28 -6.77
N THR A 16 -21.52 -2.11 -6.14
CA THR A 16 -22.81 -1.45 -5.80
C THR A 16 -23.62 -1.16 -7.05
N VAL A 17 -23.00 -0.55 -8.07
CA VAL A 17 -23.70 -0.21 -9.33
C VAL A 17 -24.03 -1.44 -10.17
N ALA A 18 -23.13 -2.43 -10.20
CA ALA A 18 -23.31 -3.65 -10.99
C ALA A 18 -24.48 -4.51 -10.50
N THR A 19 -24.77 -4.52 -9.19
CA THR A 19 -25.84 -5.35 -8.61
C THR A 19 -27.21 -4.68 -8.63
N SER A 20 -27.30 -3.37 -8.40
CA SER A 20 -28.59 -2.69 -8.25
C SER A 20 -29.10 -2.05 -9.54
N SER A 21 -28.24 -1.77 -10.53
CA SER A 21 -28.51 -0.82 -11.63
C SER A 21 -29.04 0.56 -11.16
N ASP A 22 -29.02 0.81 -9.85
CA ASP A 22 -29.62 1.95 -9.16
C ASP A 22 -28.56 2.67 -8.33
N TYR A 23 -28.41 3.97 -8.62
CA TYR A 23 -27.43 4.87 -8.02
C TYR A 23 -27.85 5.33 -6.62
N SER A 24 -29.06 4.99 -6.17
CA SER A 24 -29.59 5.36 -4.84
C SER A 24 -28.66 4.93 -3.71
N GLN A 25 -28.00 3.77 -3.82
CA GLN A 25 -27.05 3.27 -2.82
C GLN A 25 -25.75 4.07 -2.74
N LEU A 26 -25.44 4.87 -3.77
CA LEU A 26 -24.32 5.80 -3.77
C LEU A 26 -24.64 7.10 -3.00
N ILE A 27 -25.94 7.36 -2.76
CA ILE A 27 -26.42 8.54 -2.04
C ILE A 27 -26.32 8.27 -0.54
N LYS A 28 -25.37 8.94 0.12
CA LYS A 28 -25.26 8.94 1.58
C LYS A 28 -26.13 10.06 2.14
N LYS A 29 -27.29 9.71 2.70
CA LYS A 29 -28.21 10.68 3.35
C LYS A 29 -27.43 11.49 4.40
N GLY A 30 -27.47 12.82 4.27
CA GLY A 30 -26.75 13.75 5.16
C GLY A 30 -25.30 14.03 4.79
N ASP A 31 -24.71 13.31 3.81
CA ASP A 31 -23.32 13.53 3.36
C ASP A 31 -23.27 13.77 1.84
N LYS A 32 -23.54 15.04 1.47
CA LYS A 32 -23.53 15.50 0.08
C LYS A 32 -22.15 15.37 -0.56
N LYS A 33 -21.07 15.61 0.19
CA LYS A 33 -19.69 15.59 -0.32
C LYS A 33 -19.28 14.17 -0.71
N THR A 34 -19.53 13.19 0.15
CA THR A 34 -19.26 11.78 -0.17
C THR A 34 -20.11 11.29 -1.34
N THR A 35 -21.39 11.67 -1.37
CA THR A 35 -22.28 11.34 -2.49
C THR A 35 -21.74 11.86 -3.81
N GLN A 36 -21.35 13.14 -3.86
CA GLN A 36 -20.77 13.75 -5.06
C GLN A 36 -19.49 13.04 -5.50
N ARG A 37 -18.55 12.80 -4.56
CA ARG A 37 -17.29 12.10 -4.84
C ARG A 37 -17.52 10.70 -5.44
N ASN A 38 -18.46 9.94 -4.89
CA ASN A 38 -18.80 8.60 -5.39
C ASN A 38 -19.38 8.65 -6.81
N LEU A 39 -20.30 9.59 -7.07
CA LEU A 39 -20.91 9.77 -8.39
C LEU A 39 -19.88 10.22 -9.43
N GLU A 40 -18.97 11.12 -9.06
CA GLU A 40 -17.87 11.55 -9.92
C GLU A 40 -16.92 10.41 -10.26
N MET A 41 -16.56 9.57 -9.29
CA MET A 41 -15.75 8.37 -9.53
C MET A 41 -16.44 7.42 -10.52
N ILE A 42 -17.73 7.10 -10.32
CA ILE A 42 -18.48 6.24 -11.26
C ILE A 42 -18.55 6.84 -12.67
N ARG A 43 -18.80 8.15 -12.78
CA ARG A 43 -18.78 8.84 -14.09
C ARG A 43 -17.41 8.75 -14.75
N ASN A 44 -16.33 8.90 -13.98
CA ASN A 44 -14.97 8.77 -14.49
C ASN A 44 -14.69 7.36 -15.02
N LEU A 45 -15.01 6.32 -14.24
CA LEU A 45 -14.85 4.91 -14.64
C LEU A 45 -15.61 4.61 -15.94
N LYS A 46 -16.86 5.10 -16.07
CA LYS A 46 -17.63 4.94 -17.32
C LYS A 46 -16.98 5.63 -18.53
N ARG A 47 -16.36 6.79 -18.35
CA ARG A 47 -15.62 7.48 -19.42
C ARG A 47 -14.34 6.72 -19.82
N GLN A 48 -13.76 5.96 -18.89
CA GLN A 48 -12.58 5.14 -19.10
C GLN A 48 -12.91 3.77 -19.71
N ASP A 49 -14.19 3.37 -19.80
CA ASP A 49 -14.61 2.11 -20.42
C ASP A 49 -14.41 2.12 -21.95
N LYS A 50 -13.18 1.81 -22.39
CA LYS A 50 -12.72 1.82 -23.78
C LYS A 50 -11.94 0.55 -24.09
N MET A 51 -12.02 0.04 -25.31
CA MET A 51 -11.37 -1.21 -25.73
C MET A 51 -9.84 -1.26 -25.50
N LYS A 52 -9.18 -0.10 -25.51
CA LYS A 52 -7.72 0.02 -25.28
C LYS A 52 -7.31 0.05 -23.80
N ASN A 53 -8.28 0.02 -22.89
CA ASN A 53 -8.06 0.13 -21.45
C ASN A 53 -8.28 -1.22 -20.78
N ILE A 54 -7.56 -1.42 -19.68
CA ILE A 54 -7.72 -2.57 -18.79
C ILE A 54 -8.09 -2.01 -17.40
N HIS A 55 -9.12 -2.56 -16.77
CA HIS A 55 -9.42 -2.28 -15.37
C HIS A 55 -9.14 -3.53 -14.55
N THR A 56 -8.42 -3.38 -13.44
CA THR A 56 -8.09 -4.51 -12.56
C THR A 56 -8.42 -4.24 -11.10
N CYS A 57 -9.04 -5.24 -10.46
CA CYS A 57 -9.32 -5.27 -9.02
C CYS A 57 -8.26 -6.03 -8.21
N VAL A 58 -7.08 -6.32 -8.79
CA VAL A 58 -6.01 -7.10 -8.14
C VAL A 58 -5.64 -6.58 -6.75
N LEU A 59 -5.61 -5.27 -6.54
CA LEU A 59 -5.29 -4.68 -5.22
C LEU A 59 -6.38 -5.00 -4.18
N SER A 60 -7.65 -4.91 -4.59
CA SER A 60 -8.81 -5.27 -3.75
C SER A 60 -8.81 -6.76 -3.42
N ILE A 61 -8.47 -7.61 -4.38
CA ILE A 61 -8.36 -9.07 -4.18
C ILE A 61 -7.24 -9.41 -3.19
N ILE A 62 -6.06 -8.79 -3.34
CA ILE A 62 -4.92 -8.98 -2.43
C ILE A 62 -5.26 -8.51 -1.01
N GLU A 63 -5.94 -7.39 -0.87
CA GLU A 63 -6.40 -6.88 0.43
C GLU A 63 -7.42 -7.82 1.09
N GLY A 64 -8.32 -8.39 0.28
CA GLY A 64 -9.34 -9.33 0.73
C GLY A 64 -10.53 -8.70 1.44
N GLU A 65 -11.54 -9.52 1.78
CA GLU A 65 -12.83 -9.04 2.30
C GLU A 65 -12.88 -8.89 3.83
N THR A 66 -12.06 -9.60 4.61
CA THR A 66 -12.28 -9.81 6.06
C THR A 66 -11.42 -8.99 7.01
N GLY A 67 -10.60 -8.05 6.53
CA GLY A 67 -9.70 -7.26 7.39
C GLY A 67 -8.75 -8.16 8.21
N LYS A 68 -8.43 -9.33 7.65
CA LYS A 68 -7.51 -10.35 8.13
C LYS A 68 -6.85 -11.00 6.91
N PRO A 69 -5.68 -11.64 7.04
CA PRO A 69 -5.08 -12.39 5.95
C PRO A 69 -6.05 -13.44 5.43
N GLN A 70 -6.19 -13.52 4.10
CA GLN A 70 -7.05 -14.51 3.45
C GLN A 70 -6.22 -15.74 3.05
N ASN A 71 -6.82 -16.92 3.19
CA ASN A 71 -6.27 -18.12 2.57
C ASN A 71 -6.61 -18.15 1.06
N ASP A 72 -5.97 -19.06 0.33
CA ASP A 72 -6.09 -19.20 -1.13
C ASP A 72 -7.53 -19.41 -1.60
N VAL A 73 -8.32 -20.13 -0.80
CA VAL A 73 -9.72 -20.44 -1.10
C VAL A 73 -10.56 -19.17 -1.02
N ASP A 74 -10.38 -18.37 0.02
CA ASP A 74 -11.07 -17.11 0.22
C ASP A 74 -10.65 -16.09 -0.84
N LEU A 75 -9.35 -16.03 -1.15
CA LEU A 75 -8.83 -15.13 -2.17
C LEU A 75 -9.39 -15.46 -3.56
N LYS A 76 -9.50 -16.75 -3.91
CA LYS A 76 -10.13 -17.18 -5.17
C LYS A 76 -11.60 -16.79 -5.24
N LYS A 77 -12.37 -16.98 -4.16
CA LYS A 77 -13.79 -16.58 -4.10
C LYS A 77 -13.96 -15.08 -4.25
N VAL A 78 -13.12 -14.28 -3.59
CA VAL A 78 -13.10 -12.83 -3.73
C VAL A 78 -12.77 -12.46 -5.17
N ALA A 79 -11.74 -13.06 -5.76
CA ALA A 79 -11.37 -12.82 -7.15
C ALA A 79 -12.52 -13.09 -8.12
N GLU A 80 -13.19 -14.24 -8.03
CA GLU A 80 -14.33 -14.59 -8.89
C GLU A 80 -15.45 -13.54 -8.80
N LYS A 81 -15.85 -13.18 -7.58
CA LYS A 81 -16.92 -12.19 -7.32
C LYS A 81 -16.57 -10.79 -7.85
N GLU A 82 -15.33 -10.34 -7.62
CA GLU A 82 -14.91 -9.00 -8.02
C GLU A 82 -14.68 -8.90 -9.52
N ILE A 83 -14.07 -9.91 -10.14
CA ILE A 83 -13.90 -9.99 -11.60
C ILE A 83 -15.27 -10.01 -12.29
N GLN A 84 -16.23 -10.77 -11.77
CA GLN A 84 -17.59 -10.80 -12.31
C GLN A 84 -18.27 -9.42 -12.22
N SER A 85 -18.07 -8.71 -11.09
CA SER A 85 -18.62 -7.37 -10.89
C SER A 85 -18.01 -6.35 -11.86
N LEU A 86 -16.69 -6.40 -12.05
CA LEU A 86 -15.99 -5.55 -13.01
C LEU A 86 -16.46 -5.84 -14.45
N SER A 87 -16.56 -7.11 -14.84
CA SER A 87 -17.01 -7.52 -16.17
C SER A 87 -18.48 -7.16 -16.44
N SER A 88 -19.29 -7.08 -15.38
CA SER A 88 -20.68 -6.61 -15.49
C SER A 88 -20.76 -5.09 -15.65
N PHE A 89 -19.85 -4.34 -15.03
CA PHE A 89 -19.83 -2.88 -15.08
C PHE A 89 -19.17 -2.34 -16.35
N PHE A 90 -18.01 -2.86 -16.72
CA PHE A 90 -17.23 -2.47 -17.89
C PHE A 90 -17.65 -3.30 -19.11
N LYS A 91 -18.15 -2.65 -20.15
CA LYS A 91 -18.66 -3.33 -21.35
C LYS A 91 -17.66 -3.35 -22.50
N LYS A 92 -16.66 -2.46 -22.48
CA LYS A 92 -15.72 -2.28 -23.60
C LYS A 92 -14.28 -2.57 -23.20
N SER A 93 -13.86 -2.08 -22.05
CA SER A 93 -12.51 -2.33 -21.52
C SER A 93 -12.35 -3.78 -21.12
N LYS A 94 -11.11 -4.27 -21.19
CA LYS A 94 -10.80 -5.60 -20.68
C LYS A 94 -10.75 -5.54 -19.15
N THR A 95 -11.15 -6.61 -18.51
CA THR A 95 -11.12 -6.75 -17.04
C THR A 95 -10.19 -7.91 -16.66
N ASP A 96 -9.28 -7.65 -15.72
CA ASP A 96 -8.49 -8.66 -15.00
C ASP A 96 -7.86 -9.79 -15.84
N ILE A 97 -7.29 -9.47 -17.00
CA ILE A 97 -6.75 -10.43 -17.99
C ILE A 97 -5.66 -11.36 -17.42
N GLY A 98 -5.05 -11.03 -16.27
CA GLY A 98 -3.91 -11.77 -15.71
C GLY A 98 -4.01 -12.14 -14.23
N VAL A 99 -5.09 -11.78 -13.53
CA VAL A 99 -5.13 -11.89 -12.06
C VAL A 99 -5.29 -13.33 -11.59
N LEU A 100 -6.16 -14.13 -12.22
CA LEU A 100 -6.30 -15.55 -11.89
C LEU A 100 -5.02 -16.35 -12.17
N PRO A 101 -4.36 -16.22 -13.34
CA PRO A 101 -3.06 -16.84 -13.57
C PRO A 101 -1.97 -16.34 -12.62
N PHE A 102 -1.97 -15.06 -12.22
CA PHE A 102 -1.06 -14.54 -11.19
C PHE A 102 -1.32 -15.19 -9.83
N ILE A 103 -2.58 -15.26 -9.39
CA ILE A 103 -2.96 -15.94 -8.14
C ILE A 103 -2.59 -17.43 -8.21
N GLN A 104 -2.89 -18.11 -9.30
CA GLN A 104 -2.62 -19.54 -9.48
C GLN A 104 -1.12 -19.86 -9.60
N ARG A 105 -0.33 -19.03 -10.29
CA ARG A 105 1.15 -19.22 -10.34
C ARG A 105 1.80 -18.98 -8.98
N ASN A 106 1.18 -18.18 -8.13
CA ASN A 106 1.66 -17.91 -6.78
C ASN A 106 0.91 -18.73 -5.72
N SER A 107 -0.05 -19.60 -6.10
CA SER A 107 -0.77 -20.47 -5.18
C SER A 107 0.10 -21.61 -4.70
N GLY A 108 0.52 -21.53 -3.44
CA GLY A 108 1.64 -22.26 -2.85
C GLY A 108 2.64 -21.35 -2.10
N LEU A 109 2.70 -20.05 -2.42
CA LEU A 109 3.44 -19.03 -1.67
C LEU A 109 2.57 -18.36 -0.59
N PHE A 110 1.26 -18.49 -0.70
CA PHE A 110 0.28 -17.89 0.19
C PHE A 110 0.21 -18.39 1.64
N PRO A 111 0.78 -19.54 2.07
CA PRO A 111 0.77 -19.88 3.50
C PRO A 111 1.51 -18.84 4.38
N ASN A 112 2.33 -17.98 3.77
CA ASN A 112 3.03 -16.87 4.43
C ASN A 112 2.76 -15.50 3.78
N GLY A 113 1.63 -15.35 3.06
CA GLY A 113 1.31 -14.12 2.34
C GLY A 113 2.20 -13.92 1.11
N LEU A 114 1.96 -12.86 0.35
CA LEU A 114 2.77 -12.52 -0.82
C LEU A 114 4.27 -12.36 -0.46
N TRP A 115 5.06 -11.95 -1.46
CA TRP A 115 6.45 -11.48 -1.44
C TRP A 115 6.79 -10.42 -0.36
N GLU A 116 5.84 -10.11 0.50
CA GLU A 116 5.83 -9.16 1.59
C GLU A 116 6.19 -9.89 2.89
N GLU A 117 6.75 -9.18 3.86
CA GLU A 117 6.89 -9.74 5.20
C GLU A 117 5.54 -10.17 5.77
N SER A 118 5.55 -11.05 6.78
CA SER A 118 4.32 -11.51 7.43
C SER A 118 3.42 -10.32 7.76
N ALA A 119 2.26 -10.25 7.11
CA ALA A 119 1.30 -9.17 7.30
C ALA A 119 0.92 -9.03 8.79
N ASP A 120 0.90 -10.12 9.54
CA ASP A 120 0.62 -10.14 10.97
C ASP A 120 1.74 -9.47 11.79
N SER A 121 3.01 -9.72 11.45
CA SER A 121 4.16 -9.05 12.06
C SER A 121 4.12 -7.55 11.82
N VAL A 122 3.90 -7.14 10.56
CA VAL A 122 3.85 -5.71 10.19
C VAL A 122 2.62 -5.04 10.80
N CYS A 123 1.47 -5.70 10.84
CA CYS A 123 0.26 -5.18 11.48
C CYS A 123 0.45 -4.99 13.00
N SER A 124 1.09 -5.95 13.67
CA SER A 124 1.42 -5.86 15.10
C SER A 124 2.41 -4.72 15.39
N PHE A 125 3.35 -4.52 14.47
CA PHE A 125 4.26 -3.37 14.50
C PHE A 125 3.49 -2.05 14.35
N LEU A 126 2.61 -1.94 13.34
CA LEU A 126 1.82 -0.74 13.10
C LEU A 126 0.87 -0.40 14.27
N GLU A 127 0.34 -1.40 14.98
CA GLU A 127 -0.41 -1.17 16.22
C GLU A 127 0.44 -0.48 17.30
N PHE A 128 1.69 -0.92 17.46
CA PHE A 128 2.63 -0.24 18.34
C PHE A 128 2.92 1.18 17.85
N ILE A 129 3.17 1.37 16.55
CA ILE A 129 3.42 2.69 15.97
C ILE A 129 2.26 3.64 16.25
N SER A 130 1.03 3.19 16.06
CA SER A 130 -0.15 4.02 16.33
C SER A 130 -0.19 4.52 17.78
N SER A 131 0.36 3.80 18.77
CA SER A 131 0.40 4.29 20.15
C SER A 131 1.54 5.29 20.40
N GLN A 132 2.60 5.24 19.61
CA GLN A 132 3.74 6.16 19.72
C GLN A 132 3.48 7.51 19.03
N ILE A 133 2.84 7.50 17.86
CA ILE A 133 2.78 8.69 16.98
C ILE A 133 1.36 9.23 16.71
N PHE A 134 0.33 8.76 17.45
CA PHE A 134 -1.02 9.37 17.32
C PHE A 134 -1.05 10.84 17.78
N GLN A 135 -0.09 11.25 18.61
CA GLN A 135 0.17 12.62 19.00
C GLN A 135 1.62 12.99 18.64
N PRO A 136 1.90 14.27 18.35
CA PRO A 136 3.27 14.73 18.16
C PRO A 136 4.16 14.39 19.35
N VAL A 137 5.31 13.77 19.08
CA VAL A 137 6.34 13.47 20.08
C VAL A 137 7.20 14.71 20.30
N SER A 138 7.55 15.01 21.55
CA SER A 138 8.42 16.15 21.85
C SER A 138 9.84 15.92 21.34
N SER A 139 10.53 16.98 20.93
CA SER A 139 11.90 16.92 20.40
C SER A 139 12.86 16.14 21.31
N LYS A 140 12.78 16.35 22.63
CA LYS A 140 13.58 15.65 23.64
C LYS A 140 13.40 14.13 23.68
N LYS A 141 12.30 13.60 23.13
CA LYS A 141 11.96 12.17 23.12
C LYS A 141 12.13 11.51 21.75
N LEU A 142 12.38 12.29 20.69
CA LEU A 142 12.42 11.76 19.32
C LEU A 142 13.41 10.61 19.17
N SER A 143 14.66 10.78 19.63
CA SER A 143 15.70 9.75 19.51
C SER A 143 15.33 8.47 20.28
N SER A 144 14.79 8.60 21.49
CA SER A 144 14.33 7.44 22.27
C SER A 144 13.20 6.70 21.57
N VAL A 145 12.19 7.41 21.06
CA VAL A 145 11.07 6.78 20.36
C VAL A 145 11.50 6.18 19.03
N ARG A 146 12.44 6.82 18.30
CA ARG A 146 13.07 6.24 17.09
C ARG A 146 13.70 4.89 17.41
N ASP A 147 14.49 4.82 18.48
CA ASP A 147 15.19 3.60 18.85
C ASP A 147 14.18 2.51 19.27
N ASP A 148 13.15 2.86 20.05
CA ASP A 148 12.04 1.96 20.41
C ASP A 148 11.31 1.41 19.15
N ILE A 149 11.11 2.23 18.13
CA ILE A 149 10.51 1.83 16.85
C ILE A 149 11.37 0.78 16.14
N LEU A 150 12.67 1.04 16.02
CA LEU A 150 13.60 0.13 15.36
C LEU A 150 13.71 -1.20 16.12
N GLU A 151 13.83 -1.14 17.45
CA GLU A 151 13.86 -2.34 18.30
C GLU A 151 12.56 -3.14 18.21
N LYS A 152 11.41 -2.47 18.20
CA LYS A 152 10.12 -3.15 18.07
C LYS A 152 9.97 -3.85 16.73
N ALA A 153 10.38 -3.21 15.64
CA ALA A 153 10.40 -3.82 14.32
C ALA A 153 11.26 -5.09 14.31
N PHE A 154 12.49 -5.00 14.83
CA PHE A 154 13.39 -6.15 14.95
C PHE A 154 12.77 -7.29 15.77
N CYS A 155 12.18 -6.99 16.93
CA CYS A 155 11.55 -7.98 17.81
C CYS A 155 10.37 -8.71 17.15
N LEU A 156 9.64 -8.04 16.26
CA LEU A 156 8.52 -8.61 15.51
C LEU A 156 8.94 -9.27 14.19
N ASN A 157 10.25 -9.35 13.93
CA ASN A 157 10.82 -9.81 12.65
C ASN A 157 10.34 -9.00 11.44
N VAL A 158 10.16 -7.69 11.62
CA VAL A 158 9.95 -6.73 10.53
C VAL A 158 11.32 -6.18 10.10
N ASP A 159 11.64 -6.18 8.80
CA ASP A 159 12.93 -5.64 8.33
C ASP A 159 13.00 -4.14 8.66
N LEU A 160 14.15 -3.69 9.14
CA LEU A 160 14.32 -2.30 9.58
C LEU A 160 14.28 -1.30 8.40
N LYS A 161 14.35 -1.81 7.17
CA LYS A 161 14.17 -1.06 5.92
C LYS A 161 12.79 -1.29 5.29
N HIS A 162 11.89 -2.01 5.97
CA HIS A 162 10.52 -2.20 5.49
C HIS A 162 9.80 -0.84 5.37
N PRO A 163 8.95 -0.61 4.34
CA PRO A 163 8.23 0.66 4.14
C PRO A 163 7.48 1.16 5.37
N SER A 164 6.85 0.24 6.11
CA SER A 164 6.17 0.57 7.36
C SER A 164 7.12 1.18 8.40
N VAL A 165 8.35 0.68 8.52
CA VAL A 165 9.34 1.24 9.46
C VAL A 165 9.75 2.64 9.01
N ILE A 166 10.09 2.80 7.73
CA ILE A 166 10.56 4.08 7.22
C ILE A 166 9.46 5.16 7.30
N LEU A 167 8.21 4.84 6.92
CA LEU A 167 7.09 5.75 7.07
C LEU A 167 6.78 6.08 8.54
N SER A 168 7.00 5.14 9.45
CA SER A 168 6.83 5.39 10.89
C SER A 168 7.87 6.38 11.41
N LEU A 169 9.13 6.26 10.96
CA LEU A 169 10.18 7.24 11.27
C LEU A 169 9.84 8.59 10.64
N ALA A 170 9.46 8.64 9.37
CA ALA A 170 9.04 9.87 8.72
C ALA A 170 7.91 10.57 9.48
N ALA A 171 6.87 9.82 9.87
CA ALA A 171 5.75 10.36 10.64
C ALA A 171 6.17 10.83 12.04
N LEU A 172 7.06 10.10 12.73
CA LEU A 172 7.65 10.52 14.01
C LEU A 172 8.34 11.89 13.89
N TYR A 173 9.08 12.10 12.80
CA TYR A 173 9.79 13.34 12.49
C TYR A 173 8.94 14.39 11.76
N GLY A 174 7.61 14.26 11.79
CA GLY A 174 6.68 15.31 11.35
C GLY A 174 6.32 15.31 9.87
N CYS A 175 6.62 14.24 9.14
CA CYS A 175 6.16 14.05 7.77
C CYS A 175 4.63 13.82 7.75
N GLU A 176 3.89 14.85 7.35
CA GLU A 176 2.42 14.80 7.33
C GLU A 176 1.88 13.74 6.39
N TYR A 177 2.48 13.59 5.21
CA TYR A 177 2.00 12.61 4.25
C TYR A 177 2.19 11.18 4.78
N ALA A 178 3.33 10.85 5.40
CA ALA A 178 3.55 9.54 6.03
C ALA A 178 2.53 9.29 7.16
N TRP A 179 2.28 10.31 7.99
CA TRP A 179 1.25 10.26 9.03
C TRP A 179 -0.15 9.98 8.45
N ARG A 180 -0.50 10.62 7.33
CA ARG A 180 -1.80 10.45 6.67
C ARG A 180 -1.97 9.13 5.94
N VAL A 181 -0.89 8.44 5.56
CA VAL A 181 -0.96 7.07 5.05
C VAL A 181 -1.15 6.08 6.20
N ILE A 182 -0.41 6.25 7.31
CA ILE A 182 -0.53 5.38 8.48
C ILE A 182 -1.89 5.57 9.16
N LYS A 183 -2.37 6.82 9.29
CA LYS A 183 -3.62 7.20 9.99
C LYS A 183 -3.66 6.70 11.45
N PRO A 184 -2.63 7.00 12.27
CA PRO A 184 -2.60 6.53 13.65
C PRO A 184 -3.79 7.10 14.44
N SER A 185 -4.35 6.31 15.35
CA SER A 185 -5.51 6.70 16.14
C SER A 185 -5.50 6.08 17.53
N LYS A 186 -5.86 6.88 18.54
CA LYS A 186 -6.00 6.43 19.93
C LYS A 186 -7.16 5.44 20.15
N LYS A 187 -8.25 5.56 19.39
CA LYS A 187 -9.49 4.80 19.65
C LYS A 187 -9.51 3.46 18.91
N LYS A 188 -9.49 3.53 17.58
CA LYS A 188 -9.60 2.34 16.72
C LYS A 188 -8.67 2.49 15.53
N PHE A 189 -7.43 2.04 15.70
CA PHE A 189 -6.46 1.96 14.62
C PHE A 189 -6.78 0.76 13.71
N ASN A 190 -6.83 0.99 12.40
CA ASN A 190 -7.05 -0.08 11.43
C ASN A 190 -5.72 -0.50 10.81
N LYS A 191 -5.01 -1.39 11.51
CA LYS A 191 -3.67 -1.86 11.11
C LYS A 191 -3.61 -2.50 9.74
N TYR A 192 -4.64 -3.24 9.36
CA TYR A 192 -4.71 -3.89 8.05
C TYR A 192 -4.93 -2.88 6.94
N ASN A 193 -5.77 -1.86 7.14
CA ASN A 193 -5.90 -0.79 6.15
C ASN A 193 -4.59 -0.01 6.01
N ALA A 194 -3.93 0.34 7.12
CA ALA A 194 -2.63 1.00 7.08
C ALA A 194 -1.58 0.15 6.34
N TYR A 195 -1.52 -1.15 6.63
CA TYR A 195 -0.65 -2.08 5.91
C TYR A 195 -0.90 -2.09 4.40
N ASN A 196 -2.16 -2.24 3.97
CA ASN A 196 -2.51 -2.27 2.55
C ASN A 196 -2.24 -0.93 1.86
N ASP A 197 -2.55 0.20 2.50
CA ASP A 197 -2.25 1.54 2.01
C ASP A 197 -0.73 1.68 1.78
N ILE A 198 0.10 1.28 2.77
CA ILE A 198 1.57 1.32 2.72
C ILE A 198 2.13 0.45 1.58
N MET A 199 1.59 -0.75 1.39
CA MET A 199 2.10 -1.71 0.41
C MET A 199 1.62 -1.46 -1.03
N THR A 200 0.59 -0.64 -1.22
CA THR A 200 -0.01 -0.37 -2.54
C THR A 200 0.99 0.06 -3.63
N PRO A 201 1.90 1.03 -3.42
CA PRO A 201 2.86 1.44 -4.45
C PRO A 201 3.78 0.30 -4.88
N PHE A 202 4.19 -0.55 -3.93
CA PHE A 202 5.06 -1.68 -4.19
C PHE A 202 4.34 -2.72 -5.05
N ARG A 203 3.11 -3.08 -4.67
CA ARG A 203 2.26 -4.00 -5.46
C ARG A 203 2.04 -3.49 -6.89
N ILE A 204 1.78 -2.20 -7.06
CA ILE A 204 1.62 -1.60 -8.39
C ILE A 204 2.93 -1.70 -9.18
N SER A 205 4.08 -1.33 -8.58
CA SER A 205 5.39 -1.40 -9.23
C SER A 205 5.75 -2.82 -9.69
N GLU A 206 5.45 -3.84 -8.88
CA GLU A 206 5.60 -5.25 -9.27
C GLU A 206 4.80 -5.61 -10.52
N LEU A 207 3.56 -5.11 -10.60
CA LEU A 207 2.62 -5.44 -11.66
C LEU A 207 2.87 -4.64 -12.94
N THR A 208 3.44 -3.44 -12.85
CA THR A 208 3.69 -2.56 -14.00
C THR A 208 5.06 -2.80 -14.63
N SER A 209 6.07 -3.21 -13.86
CA SER A 209 7.46 -3.40 -14.30
C SER A 209 7.70 -4.50 -15.35
N LYS A 210 6.67 -5.26 -15.75
CA LYS A 210 6.83 -6.34 -16.73
C LYS A 210 6.47 -5.96 -18.16
N GLU A 211 5.39 -5.22 -18.42
CA GLU A 211 4.89 -4.97 -19.79
C GLU A 211 3.95 -3.75 -19.91
N VAL A 212 3.89 -2.85 -18.91
CA VAL A 212 2.86 -1.79 -18.82
C VAL A 212 3.47 -0.41 -18.61
N ASP A 213 3.63 0.34 -19.70
CA ASP A 213 4.17 1.70 -19.68
C ASP A 213 3.16 2.77 -19.24
N ASP A 214 1.86 2.50 -19.38
CA ASP A 214 0.78 3.46 -19.08
C ASP A 214 -0.20 2.87 -18.07
N TRP A 215 -0.19 3.41 -16.85
CA TRP A 215 -1.04 2.96 -15.75
C TRP A 215 -1.59 4.12 -14.93
N CYS A 216 -2.70 3.86 -14.23
CA CYS A 216 -3.34 4.82 -13.33
C CYS A 216 -3.87 4.10 -12.09
N PHE A 217 -3.66 4.69 -10.91
CA PHE A 217 -4.25 4.21 -9.67
C PHE A 217 -5.49 5.04 -9.31
N LEU A 218 -6.61 4.36 -9.11
CA LEU A 218 -7.90 4.96 -8.80
C LEU A 218 -8.30 4.63 -7.35
N THR A 219 -8.41 5.66 -6.53
CA THR A 219 -8.86 5.60 -5.13
C THR A 219 -9.74 6.80 -4.80
N LEU A 220 -10.61 6.66 -3.79
CA LEU A 220 -11.34 7.79 -3.19
C LEU A 220 -10.51 8.53 -2.12
N ASP A 221 -9.36 7.98 -1.73
CA ASP A 221 -8.45 8.53 -0.73
C ASP A 221 -7.37 9.39 -1.40
N VAL A 222 -7.43 10.70 -1.14
CA VAL A 222 -6.53 11.68 -1.77
C VAL A 222 -5.10 11.51 -1.28
N ASP A 223 -4.90 11.18 0.00
CA ASP A 223 -3.58 11.04 0.60
C ASP A 223 -2.91 9.76 0.09
N LEU A 224 -3.67 8.66 -0.06
CA LEU A 224 -3.19 7.43 -0.69
C LEU A 224 -2.85 7.64 -2.18
N SER A 225 -3.68 8.38 -2.92
CA SER A 225 -3.39 8.70 -4.33
C SER A 225 -2.07 9.47 -4.47
N TYR A 226 -1.83 10.43 -3.60
CA TYR A 226 -0.58 11.20 -3.56
C TYR A 226 0.63 10.31 -3.22
N TYR A 227 0.49 9.46 -2.18
CA TYR A 227 1.53 8.49 -1.78
C TYR A 227 1.96 7.59 -2.93
N VAL A 228 0.99 6.96 -3.61
CA VAL A 228 1.24 6.06 -4.73
C VAL A 228 1.95 6.77 -5.87
N LYS A 229 1.48 7.96 -6.25
CA LYS A 229 2.11 8.74 -7.33
C LYS A 229 3.57 9.09 -7.02
N LYS A 230 3.87 9.48 -5.78
CA LYS A 230 5.25 9.79 -5.39
C LYS A 230 6.15 8.57 -5.42
N ASN A 231 5.70 7.43 -4.91
CA ASN A 231 6.60 6.30 -4.64
C ASN A 231 6.71 5.31 -5.81
N VAL A 232 5.68 5.11 -6.63
CA VAL A 232 5.78 4.13 -7.75
C VAL A 232 6.85 4.55 -8.76
N PHE A 233 6.99 5.84 -9.05
CA PHE A 233 8.01 6.33 -9.99
C PHE A 233 9.44 5.99 -9.54
N PHE A 234 9.75 6.22 -8.26
CA PHE A 234 11.06 5.88 -7.69
C PHE A 234 11.29 4.37 -7.65
N LEU A 235 10.27 3.58 -7.33
CA LEU A 235 10.36 2.12 -7.27
C LEU A 235 10.60 1.49 -8.65
N SER A 236 9.93 1.98 -9.68
CA SER A 236 10.16 1.53 -11.05
C SER A 236 11.58 1.85 -11.52
N SER A 237 12.11 3.03 -11.16
CA SER A 237 13.48 3.46 -11.51
C SER A 237 14.57 2.67 -10.75
N ALA A 238 14.34 2.33 -9.47
CA ALA A 238 15.31 1.58 -8.66
C ALA A 238 15.50 0.12 -9.11
N ARG A 239 14.50 -0.45 -9.82
CA ARG A 239 14.55 -1.84 -10.33
C ARG A 239 15.50 -2.02 -11.50
N GLU A 240 15.57 -1.04 -12.40
CA GLU A 240 16.45 -1.10 -13.58
C GLU A 240 17.94 -1.26 -13.20
N VAL A 241 18.31 -0.89 -11.96
CA VAL A 241 19.68 -0.95 -11.45
C VAL A 241 20.02 -2.29 -10.76
N SER A 242 19.04 -3.15 -10.44
CA SER A 242 19.25 -4.36 -9.63
C SER A 242 18.96 -5.67 -10.38
N PHE A 243 19.74 -5.97 -11.41
CA PHE A 243 19.73 -7.29 -12.06
C PHE A 243 20.58 -8.31 -11.28
N SER A 244 19.94 -9.16 -10.46
CA SER A 244 20.51 -10.47 -10.13
C SER A 244 19.41 -11.53 -10.01
N PRO A 245 19.49 -12.64 -10.76
CA PRO A 245 18.43 -13.66 -10.88
C PRO A 245 18.29 -14.59 -9.67
N TYR A 246 19.08 -14.40 -8.60
CA TYR A 246 19.09 -15.26 -7.40
C TYR A 246 18.88 -14.50 -6.08
N LEU A 247 18.42 -13.25 -6.13
CA LEU A 247 18.07 -12.53 -4.91
C LEU A 247 16.75 -13.08 -4.36
N ASN A 248 16.88 -13.83 -3.27
CA ASN A 248 15.82 -14.21 -2.35
C ASN A 248 14.91 -12.97 -2.11
N ASN A 249 13.68 -12.98 -2.62
CA ASN A 249 12.78 -11.82 -2.72
C ASN A 249 12.24 -11.30 -1.38
N ARG A 250 12.91 -11.60 -0.26
CA ARG A 250 12.70 -10.90 0.99
C ARG A 250 13.28 -9.50 0.86
N VAL A 251 12.41 -8.51 0.70
CA VAL A 251 12.62 -7.08 1.03
C VAL A 251 14.10 -6.70 1.17
N ASN A 252 14.89 -6.72 0.08
CA ASN A 252 16.33 -6.45 0.21
C ASN A 252 16.90 -5.46 -0.79
N LYS A 253 17.66 -4.54 -0.20
CA LYS A 253 18.47 -3.45 -0.74
C LYS A 253 17.72 -2.33 -1.47
N SER A 254 16.67 -2.58 -2.24
CA SER A 254 16.04 -1.51 -3.04
C SER A 254 15.04 -0.62 -2.27
N PHE A 255 14.56 -1.07 -1.11
CA PHE A 255 13.52 -0.36 -0.35
C PHE A 255 13.98 0.99 0.21
N SER A 256 15.20 1.08 0.76
CA SER A 256 15.72 2.35 1.29
C SER A 256 16.07 3.37 0.20
N TYR A 257 16.24 2.95 -1.06
CA TYR A 257 16.54 3.85 -2.17
C TYR A 257 15.27 4.45 -2.81
N GLY A 258 14.09 3.87 -2.55
CA GLY A 258 12.83 4.30 -3.15
C GLY A 258 11.97 5.22 -2.27
N VAL A 259 12.34 5.40 -1.00
CA VAL A 259 11.62 6.31 -0.10
C VAL A 259 12.10 7.73 -0.34
N ASP A 260 11.15 8.61 -0.67
CA ASP A 260 11.35 10.03 -0.86
C ASP A 260 12.11 10.68 0.32
N ILE A 261 13.38 11.06 0.11
CA ILE A 261 14.22 11.75 1.12
C ILE A 261 13.56 13.06 1.58
N GLN A 262 12.66 13.63 0.77
CA GLN A 262 11.87 14.81 1.12
C GLN A 262 10.95 14.58 2.33
N MET A 263 10.75 13.33 2.76
CA MET A 263 9.99 13.02 3.97
C MET A 263 10.59 13.66 5.24
N PHE A 264 11.86 14.04 5.23
CA PHE A 264 12.59 14.58 6.39
C PHE A 264 12.95 16.06 6.24
N GLU A 265 12.29 16.81 5.34
CA GLU A 265 12.58 18.23 5.07
C GLU A 265 12.41 19.17 6.27
N LYS A 266 11.61 18.78 7.27
CA LYS A 266 11.39 19.59 8.48
C LYS A 266 12.55 19.51 9.49
N LEU A 267 13.48 18.57 9.31
CA LEU A 267 14.66 18.43 10.15
C LEU A 267 15.75 19.40 9.74
N ASP A 268 16.54 19.87 10.70
CA ASP A 268 17.78 20.57 10.37
C ASP A 268 18.78 19.62 9.67
N ASP A 269 19.82 20.18 9.07
CA ASP A 269 20.76 19.40 8.25
C ASP A 269 21.52 18.34 9.07
N ASN A 270 21.79 18.61 10.36
CA ASN A 270 22.50 17.68 11.23
C ASN A 270 21.58 16.53 11.65
N GLU A 271 20.37 16.84 12.11
CA GLU A 271 19.34 15.85 12.48
C GLU A 271 18.99 14.96 11.28
N ARG A 272 18.86 15.57 10.09
CA ARG A 272 18.59 14.85 8.85
C ARG A 272 19.74 13.92 8.47
N SER A 273 20.99 14.40 8.54
CA SER A 273 22.16 13.58 8.25
C SER A 273 22.29 12.40 9.20
N GLU A 274 22.08 12.61 10.51
CA GLU A 274 22.09 11.52 11.50
C GLU A 274 21.01 10.48 11.17
N LEU A 275 19.78 10.91 10.94
CA LEU A 275 18.68 10.01 10.66
C LEU A 275 18.89 9.22 9.36
N LEU A 276 19.42 9.84 8.31
CA LEU A 276 19.73 9.16 7.06
C LEU A 276 20.81 8.08 7.25
N GLN A 277 21.87 8.35 8.02
CA GLN A 277 22.88 7.34 8.35
C GLN A 277 22.26 6.15 9.09
N ILE A 278 21.32 6.41 10.01
CA ILE A 278 20.58 5.37 10.72
C ILE A 278 19.71 4.55 9.74
N ILE A 279 18.97 5.20 8.85
CA ILE A 279 18.11 4.53 7.85
C ILE A 279 18.94 3.71 6.85
N GLU A 280 20.14 4.17 6.49
CA GLU A 280 21.04 3.44 5.62
C GLU A 280 21.60 2.18 6.29
N SER A 281 21.89 2.26 7.59
CA SER A 281 22.53 1.19 8.37
C SER A 281 21.82 0.89 9.71
N PRO A 282 20.52 0.56 9.72
CA PRO A 282 19.71 0.52 10.96
C PRO A 282 20.12 -0.62 11.89
N TYR A 283 20.58 -1.74 11.34
CA TYR A 283 21.12 -2.85 12.12
C TYR A 283 22.41 -2.46 12.85
N LYS A 284 23.28 -1.68 12.20
CA LYS A 284 24.52 -1.20 12.80
C LYS A 284 24.23 -0.22 13.94
N HIS A 285 23.25 0.67 13.74
CA HIS A 285 22.78 1.60 14.78
C HIS A 285 22.36 0.87 16.05
N LEU A 286 21.58 -0.21 15.91
CA LEU A 286 21.16 -1.04 17.04
C LEU A 286 22.24 -2.00 17.57
N GLY A 287 23.45 -2.01 17.00
CA GLY A 287 24.48 -2.99 17.37
C GLY A 287 24.14 -4.45 17.02
N LEU A 288 23.22 -4.65 16.07
CA LEU A 288 22.71 -5.96 15.67
C LEU A 288 23.41 -6.48 14.41
N LYS A 289 23.63 -7.80 14.35
CA LYS A 289 23.95 -8.47 13.08
C LYS A 289 22.65 -8.72 12.32
N LYS A 290 22.63 -8.39 11.02
CA LYS A 290 21.48 -8.68 10.16
C LYS A 290 21.20 -10.19 10.18
N ARG A 291 19.97 -10.59 10.52
CA ARG A 291 19.53 -11.99 10.41
C ARG A 291 19.43 -12.32 8.91
N LEU A 292 20.20 -13.32 8.47
CA LEU A 292 20.19 -13.85 7.10
C LEU A 292 18.91 -14.64 6.83
#